data_AF-A0A8T6QF14-F1
#
_entry.id   AF-A0A8T6QF14-F1
#
_cell.length_a   1.000
_cell.length_b   1.000
_cell.length_c   1.000
_cell.angle_alpha   90.00
_cell.angle_beta   90.00
_cell.angle_gamma   90.00
#
_symmetry.space_group_name_H-M   'P 1'
#
loop_
_entity.id
_entity.type
_entity.pdbx_description
1 polymer ?
#
loop_
_entity_poly.entity_id
_entity_poly.type
_entity_poly.pdbx_seq_one_letter_code
_entity_poly.pdbx_strand_id
1 'polypeptide(L)' 'VELFIDVLCDTGMKKVFSAGDREQVLAVYGPVHTRLLRQALELVTDAGEVKKK' A
#
# COMPACT_ATOMS: atom_id res chain seq x y z
N VAL A 1 -6.47 2.94 5.90
CA VAL A 1 -6.82 1.69 5.18
C VAL A 1 -7.01 1.92 3.68
N GLU A 2 -7.66 3.01 3.25
CA GLU A 2 -7.92 3.28 1.82
C GLU A 2 -6.66 3.30 0.95
N LEU A 3 -5.64 4.05 1.36
CA LEU A 3 -4.37 4.06 0.63
C LEU A 3 -3.72 2.67 0.57
N PHE A 4 -3.87 1.85 1.60
CA PHE A 4 -3.32 0.49 1.61
C PHE A 4 -4.03 -0.42 0.61
N ILE A 5 -5.36 -0.29 0.48
CA ILE A 5 -6.17 -0.98 -0.54
C ILE A 5 -5.68 -0.60 -1.94
N ASP A 6 -5.29 0.65 -2.14
CA ASP A 6 -4.83 1.13 -3.44
C ASP A 6 -3.41 0.71 -3.82
N VAL A 7 -2.52 0.55 -2.85
CA VAL A 7 -1.08 0.31 -3.11
C VAL A 7 -0.65 -1.15 -3.01
N LEU A 8 -1.42 -2.03 -2.35
CA LEU A 8 -1.05 -3.43 -2.22
C LEU A 8 -1.43 -4.21 -3.48
N CYS A 9 -0.42 -4.68 -4.20
CA CYS A 9 -0.57 -5.54 -5.36
C CYS A 9 -0.05 -6.97 -5.09
N ASP A 10 -0.57 -7.93 -5.84
CA ASP A 10 -0.04 -9.28 -5.93
C ASP A 10 1.24 -9.32 -6.78
N THR A 11 1.81 -10.52 -6.96
CA THR A 11 3.01 -10.72 -7.78
C THR A 11 2.82 -10.42 -9.27
N GLY A 12 1.57 -10.33 -9.74
CA GLY A 12 1.20 -9.95 -11.09
C GLY A 12 0.87 -8.46 -11.24
N MET A 13 1.18 -7.63 -10.24
CA MET A 13 0.86 -6.20 -10.21
C MET A 13 -0.64 -5.89 -10.27
N LYS A 14 -1.49 -6.83 -9.86
CA LYS A 14 -2.94 -6.60 -9.72
C LYS A 14 -3.26 -6.20 -8.29
N LYS A 15 -4.17 -5.24 -8.11
CA LYS A 15 -4.65 -4.85 -6.78
C LYS A 15 -5.22 -6.08 -6.07
N VAL A 16 -4.78 -6.30 -4.84
CA VAL A 16 -5.25 -7.40 -3.99
C VAL A 16 -6.67 -7.12 -3.48
N PHE A 17 -6.99 -5.84 -3.28
CA PHE A 17 -8.27 -5.40 -2.71
C PHE A 17 -9.01 -4.46 -3.67
N SER A 18 -10.34 -4.49 -3.57
CA SER A 18 -11.23 -3.52 -4.19
C SER A 18 -11.77 -2.53 -3.15
N ALA A 19 -12.44 -1.46 -3.60
CA ALA A 19 -13.08 -0.50 -2.70
C ALA A 19 -14.18 -1.15 -1.83
N GLY A 20 -14.83 -2.22 -2.31
CA GLY A 20 -15.87 -2.94 -1.58
C GLY A 20 -15.33 -3.73 -0.38
N ASP A 21 -14.03 -4.05 -0.36
CA ASP A 21 -13.40 -4.84 0.70
C ASP A 21 -13.01 -3.99 1.91
N ARG A 22 -13.27 -2.68 1.87
CA ARG A 22 -12.81 -1.71 2.87
C ARG A 22 -13.13 -2.12 4.30
N GLU A 23 -14.37 -2.55 4.57
CA GLU A 23 -14.79 -2.91 5.93
C GLU A 23 -14.09 -4.18 6.43
N GLN A 24 -13.88 -5.16 5.55
CA GLN A 24 -13.18 -6.41 5.88
C GLN A 24 -11.70 -6.16 6.15
N VAL A 25 -11.04 -5.37 5.29
CA VAL A 25 -9.63 -5.00 5.48
C VAL A 25 -9.45 -4.17 6.74
N LEU A 26 -10.39 -3.26 7.04
CA LEU A 26 -10.35 -2.45 8.26
C LEU A 26 -10.47 -3.31 9.53
N ALA A 27 -11.33 -4.32 9.51
CA ALA A 27 -11.54 -5.21 10.67
C ALA A 27 -10.29 -6.00 11.08
N VAL A 28 -9.39 -6.28 10.13
CA VAL A 28 -8.14 -7.02 10.38
C VAL A 28 -6.89 -6.15 10.27
N TYR A 29 -7.05 -4.83 10.07
CA TYR A 29 -5.94 -3.92 9.86
C TYR A 29 -5.02 -3.90 11.09
N GLY A 30 -3.71 -3.87 10.87
CA GLY A 30 -2.75 -4.11 11.95
C GLY A 30 -1.29 -3.89 11.55
N PRO A 31 -0.34 -4.30 12.40
CA PRO A 31 1.07 -3.92 12.27
C PRO A 31 1.72 -4.32 10.94
N VAL A 32 1.35 -5.48 10.39
CA VAL A 32 1.87 -5.93 9.09
C VAL A 32 1.42 -4.99 7.97
N HIS A 33 0.14 -4.63 7.94
CA HIS A 33 -0.43 -3.70 6.95
C HIS A 33 0.22 -2.32 7.03
N THR A 34 0.38 -1.77 8.24
CA THR A 34 1.06 -0.47 8.45
C THR A 34 2.50 -0.48 7.96
N ARG A 35 3.25 -1.56 8.21
CA ARG A 35 4.63 -1.69 7.75
C ARG A 35 4.71 -1.74 6.22
N LEU A 36 3.87 -2.55 5.59
CA LEU A 36 3.83 -2.65 4.12
C LEU A 36 3.44 -1.31 3.48
N LEU A 37 2.45 -0.61 4.04
CA LEU A 37 2.05 0.72 3.56
C LEU A 37 3.22 1.71 3.64
N ARG A 38 3.94 1.72 4.76
CA ARG A 38 5.11 2.59 4.94
C ARG A 38 6.20 2.28 3.91
N GLN A 39 6.50 1.01 3.67
CA GLN A 39 7.47 0.61 2.65
C GLN A 39 7.06 1.08 1.25
N ALA A 40 5.78 0.98 0.91
CA ALA A 40 5.27 1.50 -0.37
C ALA A 40 5.44 3.03 -0.50
N LEU A 41 5.20 3.78 0.57
CA LEU A 41 5.38 5.23 0.61
C LEU A 41 6.85 5.67 0.53
N GLU A 42 7.74 4.91 1.17
CA GLU A 42 9.19 5.17 1.13
C GLU A 42 9.73 5.02 -0.30
N LEU A 43 9.22 4.08 -1.10
CA LEU A 43 9.58 3.95 -2.52
C LEU A 43 9.22 5.18 -3.35
N VAL A 44 8.06 5.80 -3.10
CA VAL A 44 7.64 7.02 -3.80
C VAL A 44 8.51 8.21 -3.39
N THR A 45 8.88 8.27 -2.12
CA THR A 45 9.71 9.35 -1.57
C THR A 45 11.15 9.26 -2.08
N ASP A 46 11.72 8.06 -2.12
CA ASP A 46 13.04 7.78 -2.69
C ASP A 46 13.09 8.05 -4.20
N ALA A 47 12.07 7.62 -4.96
CA ALA A 47 11.96 7.93 -6.38
C ALA A 47 11.89 9.45 -6.67
N GLY A 48 11.34 10.24 -5.75
CA GLY A 48 11.34 11.70 -5.81
C GLY A 48 12.73 12.32 -5.57
N GLU A 49 13.55 11.70 -4.72
CA GLU A 49 14.92 12.13 -4.42
C GLU A 49 15.93 11.73 -5.52
N VAL A 50 15.74 10.56 -6.15
CA VAL A 50 16.60 10.09 -7.27
C VAL A 50 16.52 11.01 -8.49
N LYS A 51 15.42 11.76 -8.66
CA LYS A 51 15.27 12.74 -9.76
C LYS A 51 16.01 14.07 -9.52
N LYS A 52 16.66 14.26 -8.37
CA LYS A 52 17.39 15.48 -8.00
C LYS A 52 18.91 15.24 -7.86
N LYS A 53 19.51 14.46 -8.74
CA LYS A 53 20.97 14.31 -8.80
C LYS A 53 21.49 14.33 -10.23
#